data_AF-A0A2S5R231-F1
#
_entry.id   AF-A0A2S5R231-F1
#
_cell.length_a   1.000
_cell.length_b   1.000
_cell.length_c   1.000
_cell.angle_alpha   90.00
_cell.angle_beta   90.00
_cell.angle_gamma   90.00
#
_symmetry.space_group_name_H-M   'P 1'
#
loop_
_entity.id
_entity.type
_entity.pdbx_description
1 polymer ?
#
loop_
_entity_poly.entity_id
_entity_poly.type
_entity_poly.pdbx_seq_one_letter_code
_entity_poly.pdbx_strand_id
1 'polypeptide(L)' 'MRHIDTTLTIINKIKALAKKIKKEKDMQLCKAQDEVAKEFGYDNFNHVYHCFKNTKTATNNN' A
#
# COMPACT_ATOMS: atom_id res chain seq x y z
N MET A 1 -4.11 12.91 -4.81
CA MET A 1 -3.91 11.91 -3.75
C MET A 1 -4.70 12.32 -2.53
N ARG A 2 -5.74 11.56 -2.18
CA ARG A 2 -6.50 11.76 -0.93
C ARG A 2 -5.78 11.04 0.21
N HIS A 3 -5.64 11.68 1.38
CA HIS A 3 -5.05 11.01 2.53
C HIS A 3 -5.97 9.89 3.02
N ILE A 4 -5.40 8.71 3.25
CA ILE A 4 -6.08 7.54 3.81
C ILE A 4 -5.29 7.14 5.05
N ASP A 5 -5.93 7.02 6.21
CA ASP A 5 -5.27 6.54 7.42
C ASP A 5 -4.71 5.15 7.18
N THR A 6 -3.39 5.07 7.09
CA THR A 6 -2.69 3.84 6.67
C THR A 6 -1.86 3.35 7.83
N THR A 7 -2.02 2.07 8.16
CA THR A 7 -1.24 1.39 9.19
C THR A 7 -0.19 0.49 8.57
N LEU A 8 0.82 0.10 9.36
CA LEU A 8 1.84 -0.86 8.93
C LEU A 8 1.22 -2.21 8.52
N THR A 9 0.11 -2.58 9.16
CA THR A 9 -0.67 -3.78 8.85
C THR A 9 -1.20 -3.76 7.43
N ILE A 10 -1.72 -2.61 6.95
CA ILE A 10 -2.19 -2.45 5.56
C ILE A 10 -1.01 -2.63 4.58
N ILE A 11 0.13 -2.00 4.84
CA ILE A 11 1.33 -2.15 4.00
C ILE A 11 1.74 -3.62 3.89
N ASN A 12 1.78 -4.32 5.03
CA ASN A 12 2.17 -5.74 5.05
C ASN A 12 1.14 -6.62 4.32
N LYS A 13 -0.15 -6.31 4.45
CA LYS A 13 -1.23 -7.00 3.73
C LYS A 13 -1.09 -6.81 2.21
N ILE A 14 -0.83 -5.58 1.75
CA ILE A 14 -0.60 -5.28 0.33
C ILE A 14 0.62 -6.07 -0.19
N LYS A 15 1.74 -6.07 0.55
CA LYS A 15 2.95 -6.83 0.18
C LYS A 15 2.69 -8.33 0.10
N ALA A 16 1.91 -8.89 1.03
CA ALA A 16 1.59 -10.32 1.04
C ALA A 16 0.70 -10.72 -0.15
N LEU A 17 -0.33 -9.92 -0.46
CA LEU A 17 -1.20 -10.15 -1.61
C LEU A 17 -0.45 -9.95 -2.94
N ALA A 18 0.38 -8.92 -3.05
CA ALA A 18 1.20 -8.69 -4.24
C ALA A 18 2.15 -9.87 -4.53
N LYS A 19 2.69 -10.54 -3.50
CA LYS A 19 3.50 -11.77 -3.69
C LYS A 19 2.68 -12.93 -4.24
N LYS A 20 1.40 -13.06 -3.90
CA LYS A 20 0.50 -14.09 -4.45
C LYS A 20 0.19 -13.78 -5.91
N ILE A 21 -0.28 -12.57 -6.20
CA ILE A 21 -0.61 -12.11 -7.55
C ILE A 21 0.60 -12.18 -8.49
N LYS A 22 1.80 -11.83 -8.00
CA LYS A 22 3.06 -11.96 -8.75
C LYS A 22 3.24 -13.39 -9.28
N LYS A 23 2.98 -14.40 -8.44
CA LYS A 23 3.13 -15.82 -8.80
C LYS A 23 2.00 -16.30 -9.71
N GLU A 24 0.77 -15.88 -9.45
CA GLU A 24 -0.41 -16.32 -10.21
C GLU A 24 -0.44 -15.73 -11.63
N LYS A 25 -0.01 -14.48 -11.80
CA LYS A 25 -0.04 -13.76 -13.07
C LYS A 25 1.32 -13.66 -13.78
N ASP A 26 2.34 -14.31 -13.23
CA ASP A 26 3.75 -14.21 -13.66
C ASP A 26 4.18 -12.78 -14.00
N MET A 27 3.93 -11.85 -13.08
CA MET A 27 4.15 -10.41 -13.32
C MET A 27 5.24 -9.84 -12.41
N GLN A 28 5.74 -8.65 -12.74
CA GLN A 28 6.72 -7.97 -11.89
C GLN A 28 6.10 -7.57 -10.54
N LEU A 29 6.85 -7.73 -9.45
CA LEU A 29 6.40 -7.42 -8.09
C LEU A 29 5.91 -5.97 -7.93
N CYS A 30 6.60 -5.02 -8.55
CA CYS A 30 6.22 -3.59 -8.51
C CYS A 30 4.82 -3.37 -9.08
N LYS A 31 4.53 -3.95 -10.26
CA LYS A 31 3.20 -3.88 -10.87
C LYS A 31 2.14 -4.58 -10.01
N ALA A 32 2.45 -5.73 -9.42
CA ALA A 32 1.53 -6.42 -8.52
C ALA A 32 1.23 -5.59 -7.26
N GLN A 33 2.19 -4.85 -6.73
CA GLN A 33 1.99 -3.95 -5.58
C GLN A 33 1.07 -2.78 -5.94
N ASP A 34 1.24 -2.19 -7.12
CA ASP A 34 0.37 -1.11 -7.59
C ASP A 34 -1.06 -1.58 -7.84
N GLU A 35 -1.24 -2.76 -8.44
CA GLU A 35 -2.57 -3.34 -8.66
C GLU A 35 -3.30 -3.59 -7.33
N VAL A 36 -2.62 -4.21 -6.35
CA VAL A 36 -3.21 -4.40 -5.02
C VAL A 36 -3.44 -3.07 -4.32
N ALA A 37 -2.56 -2.08 -4.45
CA ALA A 37 -2.77 -0.77 -3.84
C ALA A 37 -4.06 -0.11 -4.36
N LYS A 38 -4.36 -0.25 -5.66
CA LYS A 38 -5.61 0.24 -6.26
C LYS A 38 -6.86 -0.44 -5.71
N GLU A 39 -6.80 -1.76 -5.47
CA GLU A 39 -7.92 -2.49 -4.85
C GLU A 39 -8.26 -1.97 -3.44
N PHE A 40 -7.27 -1.43 -2.72
CA PHE A 40 -7.46 -0.83 -1.41
C PHE A 40 -7.78 0.68 -1.47
N GLY A 41 -8.00 1.25 -2.67
CA GLY A 41 -8.37 2.65 -2.87
C GLY A 41 -7.21 3.63 -2.97
N TYR A 42 -5.97 3.14 -3.09
CA TYR A 42 -4.79 3.99 -3.30
C TYR A 42 -4.46 4.14 -4.79
N ASP A 43 -3.89 5.28 -5.20
CA ASP A 43 -3.47 5.47 -6.60
C ASP A 43 -2.36 4.50 -7.05
N ASN A 44 -1.40 4.21 -6.16
CA ASN A 44 -0.28 3.28 -6.37
C ASN A 44 0.41 2.93 -5.03
N PHE A 45 1.43 2.07 -5.06
CA PHE A 45 2.11 1.66 -3.83
C PHE A 45 2.91 2.79 -3.15
N ASN A 46 3.33 3.81 -3.92
CA ASN A 46 3.99 4.99 -3.36
C ASN A 46 3.00 5.86 -2.56
N HIS A 47 1.74 5.96 -3.02
CA HIS A 47 0.65 6.62 -2.30
C HIS A 47 0.40 5.98 -0.92
N VAL A 48 0.47 4.64 -0.84
CA VAL A 48 0.36 3.91 0.43
C VAL A 48 1.45 4.36 1.42
N TYR A 49 2.71 4.44 0.96
CA TYR A 49 3.82 4.89 1.80
C TYR A 49 3.68 6.35 2.23
N HIS A 50 3.23 7.21 1.32
CA HIS A 50 2.98 8.62 1.62
C HIS A 50 1.89 8.77 2.70
N CYS A 51 0.77 8.07 2.53
CA CYS A 51 -0.31 8.04 3.50
C CYS A 51 0.14 7.49 4.87
N PHE A 52 0.92 6.40 4.89
CA PHE A 52 1.47 5.86 6.15
C PHE A 52 2.40 6.83 6.87
N LYS A 53 3.28 7.51 6.13
CA LYS A 53 4.19 8.52 6.68
C LYS A 53 3.40 9.68 7.32
N ASN A 54 2.35 10.14 6.63
CA ASN A 54 1.52 11.25 7.09
C ASN A 54 0.62 10.85 8.27
N THR A 55 0.15 9.59 8.31
CA THR A 55 -0.62 9.04 9.44
C THR A 55 0.24 9.06 10.71
N LYS A 56 1.49 8.58 10.62
CA LYS A 56 2.44 8.59 11.76
C LYS A 56 2.75 9.98 12.29
N THR A 57 2.87 10.97 11.42
CA THR A 57 3.10 12.37 11.85
C THR A 57 1.88 12.97 12.53
N ALA A 58 0.65 12.57 12.16
CA ALA A 58 -0.56 13.05 12.82
C ALA A 58 -0.73 12.45 14.24
N THR A 59 -0.25 11.24 14.48
CA THR A 59 -0.39 10.57 15.80
C THR A 59 0.63 11.02 16.85
N ASN A 60 1.72 11.69 16.46
CA ASN A 60 2.82 12.08 17.37
C ASN A 60 2.71 13.49 17.97
N ASN A 61 1.58 14.18 17.78
CA ASN A 61 1.30 15.48 18.39
C ASN A 61 0.17 15.33 19.43
N ASN A 62 0.46 14.64 20.54
CA ASN A 62 -0.33 14.72 21.78
C ASN A 62 0.53 14.31 22.97
#